data_AF-A0A2V9L139-F1
#
_entry.id   AF-A0A2V9L139-F1
#
_cell.length_a   1.000
_cell.length_b   1.000
_cell.length_c   1.000
_cell.angle_alpha   90.00
_cell.angle_beta   90.00
_cell.angle_gamma   90.00
#
_symmetry.space_group_name_H-M   'P 1'
#
loop_
_entity.id
_entity.type
_entity.pdbx_description
1 polymer ?
#
loop_
_entity_poly.entity_id
_entity_poly.type
_entity_poly.pdbx_seq_one_letter_code
_entity_poly.pdbx_strand_id
1 'polypeptide(L)'
;MNRARRPPLSHPLAPVFDRAVESLCAALSPDTARHYRGTVRNFLSHLGAAHPELNSLVQLRREPHVLGWMSRLRSQAPPLVTESYINLLIALRATFTELAWTHQLPQLAHLIRREDVPHLPQRLPRPLTAEQDQLLQQDFLNRNDLGGNAFLLIRHTGMRIGECVDLSYDCLRSTGPDQWAVHVPLGKLKTERMVPVDRLVVELIHRLRFFRSLDPLPPDGRLLARPSSKEALVRQLRDYLHQVCHSLGLSTRIVPHQFRHTYATEMLRAGVSFPALMKLLGHTSPEMTILYVEVALNDLQREFLQARSKPRHLVPQPKTSLAPTRTGLDGVIDSLRAAQHALEMFRRSLPTGAARSCLDRVSNRLTKIVAETRKLRTP
;
A
#
# COMPACT_ATOMS: atom_id res chain seq x y z
N MET A 1 -5.23 -28.67 12.92
CA MET A 1 -5.02 -29.80 12.01
C MET A 1 -3.53 -30.05 11.83
N ASN A 2 -3.07 -31.19 12.33
CA ASN A 2 -1.72 -31.72 12.16
C ASN A 2 -1.30 -31.69 10.68
N ARG A 3 0.02 -31.58 10.45
CA ARG A 3 0.67 -31.88 9.17
C ARG A 3 0.44 -33.36 8.84
N ALA A 4 -0.78 -33.72 8.45
CA ALA A 4 -1.00 -34.96 7.73
C ALA A 4 -0.21 -34.79 6.43
N ARG A 5 0.95 -35.45 6.35
CA ARG A 5 1.64 -35.70 5.09
C ARG A 5 0.57 -36.23 4.15
N ARG A 6 0.11 -35.39 3.22
CA ARG A 6 -0.86 -35.82 2.21
C ARG A 6 -0.22 -37.04 1.54
N PRO A 7 -0.96 -38.15 1.34
CA PRO A 7 -0.40 -39.38 0.81
C PRO A 7 0.38 -39.07 -0.49
N PRO A 8 1.53 -39.73 -0.74
CA PRO A 8 2.30 -39.47 -1.95
C PRO A 8 1.38 -39.59 -3.17
N LEU A 9 1.45 -38.61 -4.06
CA LEU A 9 0.58 -38.61 -5.23
C LEU A 9 1.06 -39.72 -6.16
N SER A 10 0.21 -40.74 -6.38
CA SER A 10 0.51 -41.86 -7.26
C SER A 10 0.19 -41.48 -8.69
N HIS A 11 1.06 -40.69 -9.33
CA HIS A 11 0.97 -40.35 -10.75
C HIS A 11 2.36 -40.49 -11.39
N PRO A 12 2.52 -41.10 -12.58
CA PRO A 12 3.83 -41.30 -13.21
C PRO A 12 4.64 -40.01 -13.40
N LEU A 13 3.95 -38.90 -13.68
CA LEU A 13 4.57 -37.57 -13.82
C LEU A 13 4.91 -36.85 -12.51
N ALA A 14 4.49 -37.36 -11.34
CA ALA A 14 4.72 -36.67 -10.07
C ALA A 14 6.20 -36.34 -9.80
N PRO A 15 7.17 -37.26 -9.97
CA PRO A 15 8.58 -36.96 -9.73
C PRO A 15 9.13 -35.86 -10.64
N VAL A 16 8.62 -35.78 -11.88
CA VAL A 16 9.06 -34.80 -12.87
C VAL A 16 8.56 -33.41 -12.52
N PHE A 17 7.29 -33.29 -12.12
CA PHE A 17 6.73 -32.02 -11.66
C PHE A 17 7.30 -31.58 -10.31
N ASP A 18 7.58 -32.51 -9.41
CA ASP A 18 8.18 -32.18 -8.10
C ASP A 18 9.57 -31.56 -8.29
N ARG A 19 10.41 -32.09 -9.19
CA ARG A 19 11.70 -31.48 -9.56
C ARG A 19 11.54 -30.09 -10.16
N ALA A 20 10.57 -29.89 -11.05
CA ALA A 20 10.30 -28.57 -11.61
C ALA A 20 9.86 -27.56 -10.54
N VAL A 21 9.03 -27.98 -9.59
CA VAL A 21 8.63 -27.14 -8.46
C VAL A 21 9.81 -26.84 -7.54
N GLU A 22 10.70 -27.81 -7.28
CA GLU A 22 11.92 -27.59 -6.51
C GLU A 22 12.84 -26.57 -7.18
N SER A 23 13.07 -26.69 -8.50
CA SER A 23 13.83 -25.72 -9.29
C SER A 23 13.22 -24.30 -9.18
N LEU A 24 11.93 -24.17 -9.48
CA LEU A 24 11.22 -22.89 -9.40
C LEU A 24 11.22 -22.26 -8.00
N CYS A 25 11.16 -23.10 -6.96
CA CYS A 25 11.00 -22.64 -5.59
C CYS A 25 12.31 -22.48 -4.83
N ALA A 26 13.47 -22.72 -5.46
CA ALA A 26 14.79 -22.66 -4.81
C ALA A 26 15.04 -21.33 -4.09
N ALA A 27 14.58 -20.21 -4.66
CA ALA A 27 14.71 -18.86 -4.10
C ALA A 27 13.39 -18.26 -3.57
N LEU A 28 12.30 -19.03 -3.55
CA LEU A 28 10.97 -18.54 -3.18
C LEU A 28 10.67 -18.76 -1.70
N SER A 29 9.73 -17.97 -1.16
CA SER A 29 9.28 -18.14 0.22
C SER A 29 8.63 -19.52 0.45
N PRO A 30 8.69 -20.09 1.67
CA PRO A 30 8.06 -21.38 1.97
C PRO A 30 6.56 -21.44 1.66
N ASP A 31 5.84 -20.32 1.83
CA ASP A 31 4.42 -20.22 1.52
C ASP A 31 4.17 -20.25 0.01
N THR A 32 4.99 -19.53 -0.76
CA THR A 32 4.95 -19.58 -2.23
C THR A 32 5.23 -21.00 -2.72
N ALA A 33 6.27 -21.65 -2.18
CA ALA A 33 6.60 -23.03 -2.53
C ALA A 33 5.46 -24.01 -2.20
N ARG A 34 4.76 -23.79 -1.07
CA ARG A 34 3.57 -24.57 -0.70
C ARG A 34 2.44 -24.39 -1.71
N HIS A 35 2.24 -23.18 -2.24
CA HIS A 35 1.25 -22.91 -3.28
C HIS A 35 1.56 -23.65 -4.58
N TYR A 36 2.81 -23.64 -5.04
CA TYR A 36 3.23 -24.39 -6.24
C TYR A 36 3.00 -25.90 -6.06
N ARG A 37 3.50 -26.48 -4.96
CA ARG A 37 3.27 -27.92 -4.64
C ARG A 37 1.79 -28.27 -4.57
N GLY A 38 0.99 -27.40 -3.94
CA GLY A 38 -0.47 -27.57 -3.86
C GLY A 38 -1.15 -27.54 -5.23
N THR A 39 -0.73 -26.63 -6.10
CA THR A 39 -1.25 -26.46 -7.47
C THR A 39 -0.92 -27.68 -8.33
N VAL A 40 0.35 -28.08 -8.36
CA VAL A 40 0.83 -29.26 -9.10
C VAL A 40 0.10 -30.52 -8.65
N ARG A 41 0.00 -30.72 -7.33
CA ARG A 41 -0.73 -31.86 -6.79
C ARG A 41 -2.18 -31.85 -7.25
N ASN A 42 -2.86 -30.69 -7.21
CA ASN A 42 -4.24 -30.57 -7.66
C ASN A 42 -4.41 -30.90 -9.16
N PHE A 43 -3.45 -30.50 -9.99
CA PHE A 43 -3.44 -30.80 -11.42
C PHE A 43 -3.18 -32.29 -11.69
N LEU A 44 -2.14 -32.86 -11.09
CA LEU A 44 -1.81 -34.27 -11.28
C LEU A 44 -2.86 -35.22 -10.69
N SER A 45 -3.56 -34.83 -9.61
CA SER A 45 -4.75 -35.57 -9.13
C SER A 45 -5.88 -35.58 -10.16
N HIS A 46 -6.05 -34.51 -10.94
CA HIS A 46 -7.02 -34.50 -12.03
C HIS A 46 -6.59 -35.41 -13.18
N LEU A 47 -5.31 -35.36 -13.57
CA LEU A 47 -4.79 -36.27 -14.61
C LEU A 47 -4.95 -37.74 -14.21
N GLY A 48 -4.58 -38.10 -12.97
CA GLY A 48 -4.71 -39.49 -12.52
C GLY A 48 -6.16 -39.99 -12.46
N ALA A 49 -7.14 -39.10 -12.31
CA ALA A 49 -8.55 -39.47 -12.27
C ALA A 49 -9.21 -39.50 -13.65
N ALA A 50 -8.87 -38.56 -14.55
CA ALA A 50 -9.52 -38.42 -15.85
C ALA A 50 -8.73 -39.02 -17.01
N HIS A 51 -7.41 -39.18 -16.85
CA HIS A 51 -6.45 -39.57 -17.89
C HIS A 51 -5.37 -40.53 -17.33
N PRO A 52 -5.75 -41.69 -16.77
CA PRO A 52 -4.80 -42.63 -16.14
C PRO A 52 -3.77 -43.21 -17.12
N GLU A 53 -4.04 -43.18 -18.42
CA GLU A 53 -3.13 -43.59 -19.50
C GLU A 53 -1.88 -42.70 -19.64
N LEU A 54 -1.92 -41.49 -19.06
CA LEU A 54 -0.89 -40.48 -19.24
C LEU A 54 0.33 -40.78 -18.36
N ASN A 55 1.39 -41.26 -19.01
CA ASN A 55 2.64 -41.67 -18.36
C ASN A 55 3.86 -40.83 -18.74
N SER A 56 3.77 -40.01 -19.79
CA SER A 56 4.89 -39.20 -20.30
C SER A 56 4.51 -37.74 -20.55
N LEU A 57 5.46 -36.82 -20.36
CA LEU A 57 5.29 -35.40 -20.67
C LEU A 57 4.95 -35.16 -22.15
N VAL A 58 5.46 -36.00 -23.05
CA VAL A 58 5.25 -35.87 -24.50
C VAL A 58 3.79 -36.16 -24.88
N GLN A 59 3.03 -36.86 -24.02
CA GLN A 59 1.60 -37.09 -24.20
C GLN A 59 0.76 -35.90 -23.71
N LEU A 60 1.34 -35.00 -22.91
CA LEU A 60 0.60 -33.88 -22.36
C LEU A 60 0.20 -32.90 -23.47
N ARG A 61 -1.10 -32.85 -23.74
CA ARG A 61 -1.76 -31.89 -24.64
C ARG A 61 -2.55 -30.84 -23.88
N ARG A 62 -2.82 -29.70 -24.54
CA ARG A 62 -3.68 -28.63 -24.04
C ARG A 62 -5.12 -29.13 -23.87
N GLU A 63 -5.62 -29.82 -24.88
CA GLU A 63 -6.88 -30.54 -24.85
C GLU A 63 -6.57 -32.04 -25.02
N PRO A 64 -7.11 -32.94 -24.18
CA PRO A 64 -8.12 -32.70 -23.15
C PRO A 64 -7.56 -32.26 -21.77
N HIS A 65 -6.26 -32.45 -21.51
CA HIS A 65 -5.75 -32.46 -20.13
C HIS A 65 -5.79 -31.12 -19.39
N VAL A 66 -5.39 -30.02 -20.05
CA VAL A 66 -5.28 -28.72 -19.39
C VAL A 66 -6.62 -28.00 -19.40
N LEU A 67 -7.33 -28.00 -20.54
CA LEU A 67 -8.67 -27.44 -20.63
C LEU A 67 -9.68 -28.22 -19.77
N GLY A 68 -9.56 -29.54 -19.68
CA GLY A 68 -10.34 -30.38 -18.78
C GLY A 68 -10.11 -30.00 -17.31
N TRP A 69 -8.87 -29.78 -16.91
CA TRP A 69 -8.56 -29.30 -15.56
C TRP A 69 -9.16 -27.92 -15.29
N MET A 70 -9.01 -26.98 -16.23
CA MET A 70 -9.59 -25.63 -16.12
C MET A 70 -11.12 -25.68 -16.00
N SER A 71 -11.78 -26.53 -16.80
CA SER A 71 -13.22 -26.75 -16.74
C SER A 71 -13.63 -27.28 -15.36
N ARG A 72 -12.92 -28.29 -14.84
CA ARG A 72 -13.15 -28.83 -13.50
C ARG A 72 -12.94 -27.79 -12.40
N LEU A 73 -11.96 -26.90 -12.52
CA LEU A 73 -11.77 -25.82 -11.55
C LEU A 73 -12.95 -24.84 -11.54
N ARG A 74 -13.53 -24.55 -12.71
CA ARG A 74 -14.68 -23.65 -12.85
C ARG A 74 -16.00 -24.30 -12.40
N SER A 75 -16.13 -25.61 -12.52
CA SER A 75 -17.33 -26.35 -12.13
C SER A 75 -17.38 -26.77 -10.65
N GLN A 76 -16.41 -26.36 -9.81
CA GLN A 76 -16.44 -26.66 -8.38
C GLN A 76 -17.66 -26.02 -7.68
N ALA A 77 -18.23 -26.75 -6.73
CA ALA A 77 -19.28 -26.26 -5.85
C ALA A 77 -18.79 -26.31 -4.38
N PRO A 78 -18.60 -25.16 -3.71
CA PRO A 78 -18.77 -23.79 -4.21
C PRO A 78 -17.70 -23.38 -5.23
N PRO A 79 -17.98 -22.37 -6.10
CA PRO A 79 -17.02 -21.92 -7.11
C PRO A 79 -15.80 -21.27 -6.47
N LEU A 80 -14.64 -21.47 -7.11
CA LEU A 80 -13.41 -20.80 -6.71
C LEU A 80 -13.53 -19.28 -6.90
N VAL A 81 -13.00 -18.53 -5.94
CA VAL A 81 -12.83 -17.08 -6.11
C VAL A 81 -11.87 -16.83 -7.28
N THR A 82 -12.17 -15.85 -8.13
CA THR A 82 -11.40 -15.51 -9.35
C THR A 82 -9.90 -15.41 -9.09
N GLU A 83 -9.50 -14.76 -8.00
CA GLU A 83 -8.09 -14.64 -7.61
C GLU A 83 -7.43 -15.99 -7.32
N SER A 84 -8.13 -16.91 -6.66
CA SER A 84 -7.62 -18.26 -6.40
C SER A 84 -7.44 -19.04 -7.70
N TYR A 85 -8.40 -18.92 -8.63
CA TYR A 85 -8.31 -19.52 -9.96
C TYR A 85 -7.11 -18.98 -10.75
N ILE A 86 -6.95 -17.64 -10.80
CA ILE A 86 -5.79 -16.98 -11.44
C ILE A 86 -4.47 -17.48 -10.84
N ASN A 87 -4.36 -17.55 -9.51
CA ASN A 87 -3.15 -18.00 -8.84
C ASN A 87 -2.80 -19.47 -9.15
N LEU A 88 -3.79 -20.34 -9.33
CA LEU A 88 -3.58 -21.72 -9.78
C LEU A 88 -3.08 -21.75 -11.24
N LEU A 89 -3.69 -20.96 -12.14
CA LEU A 89 -3.26 -20.87 -13.53
C LEU A 89 -1.83 -20.36 -13.67
N ILE A 90 -1.48 -19.29 -12.96
CA ILE A 90 -0.14 -18.69 -13.00
C ILE A 90 0.91 -19.68 -12.48
N ALA A 91 0.65 -20.34 -11.35
CA ALA A 91 1.57 -21.31 -10.79
C ALA A 91 1.76 -22.53 -11.70
N LEU A 92 0.69 -23.06 -12.30
CA LEU A 92 0.78 -24.18 -13.23
C LEU A 92 1.48 -23.77 -14.54
N ARG A 93 1.20 -22.56 -15.06
CA ARG A 93 1.86 -22.01 -16.25
C ARG A 93 3.38 -21.89 -16.04
N ALA A 94 3.81 -21.33 -14.91
CA ALA A 94 5.22 -21.24 -14.57
C ALA A 94 5.86 -22.64 -14.45
N THR A 95 5.15 -23.61 -13.86
CA THR A 95 5.60 -25.02 -13.81
C THR A 95 5.77 -25.62 -15.21
N PHE A 96 4.84 -25.36 -16.13
CA PHE A 96 4.99 -25.82 -17.51
C PHE A 96 6.13 -25.14 -18.26
N THR A 97 6.38 -23.85 -18.02
CA THR A 97 7.54 -23.16 -18.59
C THR A 97 8.85 -23.79 -18.11
N GLU A 98 8.95 -24.11 -16.81
CA GLU A 98 10.13 -24.80 -16.25
C GLU A 98 10.33 -26.20 -16.87
N LEU A 99 9.24 -26.96 -17.02
CA LEU A 99 9.26 -28.28 -17.66
C LEU A 99 9.64 -28.19 -19.14
N ALA A 100 9.13 -27.19 -19.85
CA ALA A 100 9.47 -26.94 -21.25
C ALA A 100 10.97 -26.71 -21.44
N TRP A 101 11.56 -25.90 -20.55
CA TRP A 101 12.99 -25.62 -20.55
C TRP A 101 13.82 -26.85 -20.18
N THR A 102 13.52 -27.49 -19.05
CA THR A 102 14.32 -28.59 -18.50
C THR A 102 14.29 -29.84 -19.38
N HIS A 103 13.16 -30.12 -20.04
CA HIS A 103 13.00 -31.30 -20.89
C HIS A 103 13.10 -30.99 -22.39
N GLN A 104 13.42 -29.75 -22.78
CA GLN A 104 13.50 -29.32 -24.18
C GLN A 104 12.20 -29.58 -24.97
N LEU A 105 11.05 -29.37 -24.33
CA LEU A 105 9.71 -29.54 -24.90
C LEU A 105 8.99 -28.18 -24.98
N PRO A 106 9.30 -27.31 -25.97
CA PRO A 106 8.79 -25.94 -26.04
C PRO A 106 7.26 -25.86 -26.08
N GLN A 107 6.59 -26.89 -26.61
CA GLN A 107 5.13 -26.99 -26.64
C GLN A 107 4.48 -26.92 -25.24
N LEU A 108 5.19 -27.34 -24.18
CA LEU A 108 4.66 -27.30 -22.82
C LEU A 108 4.44 -25.85 -22.34
N ALA A 109 5.30 -24.92 -22.74
CA ALA A 109 5.21 -23.51 -22.34
C ALA A 109 3.93 -22.82 -22.84
N HIS A 110 3.30 -23.38 -23.88
CA HIS A 110 2.09 -22.84 -24.52
C HIS A 110 0.79 -23.55 -24.11
N LEU A 111 0.87 -24.49 -23.16
CA LEU A 111 -0.30 -25.21 -22.66
C LEU A 111 -1.29 -24.31 -21.90
N ILE A 112 -0.78 -23.28 -21.22
CA ILE A 112 -1.58 -22.20 -20.60
C ILE A 112 -1.14 -20.88 -21.20
N ARG A 113 -2.06 -20.22 -21.90
CA ARG A 113 -1.83 -18.95 -22.58
C ARG A 113 -2.17 -17.78 -21.66
N ARG A 114 -1.75 -16.57 -22.04
CA ARG A 114 -2.07 -15.36 -21.25
C ARG A 114 -3.57 -15.08 -21.29
N GLU A 115 -4.20 -15.31 -22.44
CA GLU A 115 -5.63 -15.14 -22.69
C GLU A 115 -6.52 -16.06 -21.83
N ASP A 116 -5.97 -17.17 -21.32
CA ASP A 116 -6.71 -18.09 -20.43
C ASP A 116 -6.89 -17.52 -19.02
N VAL A 117 -6.05 -16.56 -18.63
CA VAL A 117 -6.05 -15.95 -17.31
C VAL A 117 -7.08 -14.82 -17.29
N PRO A 118 -8.18 -14.95 -16.52
CA PRO A 118 -9.21 -13.92 -16.50
C PRO A 118 -8.66 -12.64 -15.85
N HIS A 119 -9.24 -11.50 -16.22
CA HIS A 119 -8.95 -10.25 -15.54
C HIS A 119 -9.44 -10.29 -14.09
N LEU A 120 -8.59 -9.82 -13.18
CA LEU A 120 -8.97 -9.70 -11.79
C LEU A 120 -9.98 -8.55 -11.65
N PRO A 121 -11.17 -8.77 -11.08
CA PRO A 121 -12.06 -7.65 -10.77
C PRO A 121 -11.35 -6.74 -9.76
N GLN A 122 -11.26 -5.45 -10.08
CA GLN A 122 -10.70 -4.46 -9.16
C GLN A 122 -11.61 -4.38 -7.93
N ARG A 123 -11.11 -4.80 -6.78
CA ARG A 123 -11.84 -4.74 -5.51
C ARG A 123 -11.26 -3.61 -4.68
N LEU A 124 -12.11 -2.65 -4.34
CA LEU A 124 -11.74 -1.61 -3.39
C LEU A 124 -11.43 -2.24 -2.01
N PRO A 125 -10.46 -1.68 -1.28
CA PRO A 125 -10.29 -1.94 0.15
C PRO A 125 -11.62 -1.81 0.87
N ARG A 126 -11.87 -2.74 1.79
CA ARG A 126 -13.08 -2.76 2.61
C ARG A 126 -12.71 -2.41 4.04
N PRO A 127 -12.57 -1.11 4.40
CA PRO A 127 -12.40 -0.72 5.79
C PRO A 127 -13.63 -1.14 6.61
N LEU A 128 -13.48 -1.16 7.93
CA LEU A 128 -14.61 -1.31 8.84
C LEU A 128 -15.53 -0.08 8.71
N THR A 129 -16.83 -0.28 8.95
CA THR A 129 -17.72 0.87 9.17
C THR A 129 -17.34 1.57 10.47
N ALA A 130 -17.69 2.86 10.61
CA ALA A 130 -17.37 3.61 11.83
C ALA A 130 -17.95 2.94 13.09
N GLU A 131 -19.19 2.44 12.99
CA GLU A 131 -19.84 1.69 14.07
C GLU A 131 -19.11 0.39 14.42
N GLN A 132 -18.74 -0.42 13.42
CA GLN A 132 -17.98 -1.65 13.63
C GLN A 132 -16.64 -1.38 14.30
N ASP A 133 -15.93 -0.35 13.83
CA ASP A 133 -14.62 0.03 14.35
C ASP A 133 -14.72 0.52 15.81
N GLN A 134 -15.72 1.33 16.12
CA GLN A 134 -15.96 1.82 17.48
C GLN A 134 -16.32 0.68 18.44
N LEU A 135 -17.25 -0.20 18.06
CA LEU A 135 -17.66 -1.34 18.88
C LEU A 135 -16.48 -2.28 19.16
N LEU A 136 -15.68 -2.60 18.14
CA LEU A 136 -14.51 -3.46 18.30
C LEU A 136 -13.44 -2.81 19.19
N GLN A 137 -13.12 -1.53 18.99
CA GLN A 137 -12.16 -0.84 19.83
C GLN A 137 -12.59 -0.79 21.30
N GLN A 138 -13.87 -0.51 21.56
CA GLN A 138 -14.41 -0.48 22.92
C GLN A 138 -14.36 -1.86 23.58
N ASP A 139 -14.77 -2.92 22.88
CA ASP A 139 -14.70 -4.29 23.41
C ASP A 139 -13.25 -4.72 23.68
N PHE A 140 -12.30 -4.40 22.80
CA PHE A 140 -10.88 -4.70 23.03
C PHE A 140 -10.30 -3.96 24.24
N LEU A 141 -10.69 -2.70 24.45
CA LEU A 141 -10.30 -1.92 25.62
C LEU A 141 -10.89 -2.51 26.91
N ASN A 142 -12.15 -2.95 26.86
CA ASN A 142 -12.84 -3.54 28.02
C ASN A 142 -12.26 -4.91 28.41
N ARG A 143 -11.97 -5.78 27.43
CA ARG A 143 -11.35 -7.08 27.67
C ARG A 143 -9.93 -6.93 28.20
N ASN A 144 -9.19 -5.97 27.63
CA ASN A 144 -7.79 -5.68 27.96
C ASN A 144 -6.90 -6.93 28.01
N ASP A 145 -7.15 -7.92 27.15
CA ASP A 145 -6.36 -9.15 27.07
C ASP A 145 -5.29 -9.06 25.96
N LEU A 146 -4.50 -10.12 25.80
CA LEU A 146 -3.44 -10.18 24.77
C LEU A 146 -3.98 -9.94 23.35
N GLY A 147 -5.13 -10.54 23.02
CA GLY A 147 -5.72 -10.46 21.69
C GLY A 147 -6.25 -9.06 21.38
N GLY A 148 -7.02 -8.47 22.29
CA GLY A 148 -7.56 -7.12 22.18
C GLY A 148 -6.46 -6.08 22.05
N ASN A 149 -5.43 -6.12 22.92
CA ASN A 149 -4.30 -5.21 22.83
C ASN A 149 -3.52 -5.36 21.51
N ALA A 150 -3.37 -6.59 20.99
CA ALA A 150 -2.71 -6.82 19.69
C ALA A 150 -3.52 -6.23 18.51
N PHE A 151 -4.85 -6.34 18.53
CA PHE A 151 -5.70 -5.75 17.50
C PHE A 151 -5.79 -4.22 17.58
N LEU A 152 -5.83 -3.66 18.78
CA LEU A 152 -5.71 -2.21 18.98
C LEU A 152 -4.37 -1.70 18.43
N LEU A 153 -3.27 -2.40 18.70
CA LEU A 153 -1.97 -2.04 18.15
C LEU A 153 -1.97 -2.05 16.61
N ILE A 154 -2.57 -3.08 15.98
CA ILE A 154 -2.76 -3.13 14.51
C ILE A 154 -3.60 -1.94 14.02
N ARG A 155 -4.69 -1.63 14.72
CA ARG A 155 -5.63 -0.56 14.36
C ARG A 155 -5.01 0.84 14.44
N HIS A 156 -4.14 1.10 15.41
CA HIS A 156 -3.51 2.41 15.62
C HIS A 156 -2.18 2.60 14.88
N THR A 157 -1.57 1.54 14.36
CA THR A 157 -0.30 1.61 13.59
C THR A 157 -0.45 1.25 12.12
N GLY A 158 -1.59 0.67 11.74
CA GLY A 158 -1.83 0.15 10.41
C GLY A 158 -0.93 -1.03 10.03
N MET A 159 -0.20 -1.66 10.95
CA MET A 159 0.71 -2.77 10.61
C MET A 159 -0.05 -4.03 10.18
N ARG A 160 0.61 -4.91 9.42
CA ARG A 160 0.01 -6.20 9.05
C ARG A 160 0.00 -7.12 10.27
N ILE A 161 -0.96 -8.05 10.36
CA ILE A 161 -0.95 -9.09 11.40
C ILE A 161 0.37 -9.85 11.44
N GLY A 162 0.95 -10.14 10.26
CA GLY A 162 2.26 -10.80 10.14
C GLY A 162 3.44 -9.96 10.64
N GLU A 163 3.32 -8.63 10.70
CA GLU A 163 4.30 -7.70 11.27
C GLU A 163 4.10 -7.60 12.79
N CYS A 164 2.86 -7.56 13.25
CA CYS A 164 2.52 -7.57 14.69
C CYS A 164 3.06 -8.81 15.42
N VAL A 165 2.90 -10.00 14.83
CA VAL A 165 3.42 -11.26 15.40
C VAL A 165 4.95 -11.42 15.34
N ASP A 166 5.63 -10.58 14.54
CA ASP A 166 7.09 -10.53 14.43
C ASP A 166 7.67 -9.33 15.17
N LEU A 167 6.84 -8.51 15.82
CA LEU A 167 7.25 -7.27 16.46
C LEU A 167 8.23 -7.57 17.60
N SER A 168 9.35 -6.84 17.63
CA SER A 168 10.36 -6.99 18.68
C SER A 168 9.83 -6.53 20.04
N TYR A 169 10.32 -7.14 21.12
CA TYR A 169 10.06 -6.69 22.49
C TYR A 169 10.52 -5.23 22.70
N ASP A 170 11.57 -4.80 22.00
CA ASP A 170 12.15 -3.45 22.03
C ASP A 170 11.71 -2.58 20.83
N CYS A 171 10.50 -2.81 20.32
CA CYS A 171 9.99 -2.10 19.16
C CYS A 171 9.76 -0.60 19.39
N LEU A 172 9.60 -0.15 20.63
CA LEU A 172 9.34 1.23 20.96
C LEU A 172 10.64 2.05 20.97
N ARG A 173 10.69 3.13 20.18
CA ARG A 173 11.84 4.04 20.05
C ARG A 173 11.43 5.47 20.38
N SER A 174 12.22 6.15 21.20
CA SER A 174 12.08 7.59 21.40
C SER A 174 12.68 8.33 20.21
N THR A 175 11.93 9.29 19.66
CA THR A 175 12.38 10.14 18.54
C THR A 175 12.62 11.60 18.96
N GLY A 176 12.34 11.92 20.22
CA GLY A 176 12.46 13.26 20.81
C GLY A 176 11.72 13.33 22.15
N PRO A 177 11.72 14.50 22.81
CA PRO A 177 10.93 14.73 24.03
C PRO A 177 9.45 14.45 23.76
N ASP A 178 8.85 13.54 24.54
CA ASP A 178 7.45 13.09 24.41
C ASP A 178 7.05 12.56 23.01
N GLN A 179 8.03 12.18 22.19
CA GLN A 179 7.79 11.63 20.86
C GLN A 179 8.26 10.19 20.77
N TRP A 180 7.38 9.34 20.28
CA TRP A 180 7.57 7.90 20.20
C TRP A 180 7.26 7.38 18.80
N ALA A 181 7.99 6.36 18.40
CA ALA A 181 7.73 5.62 17.19
C ALA A 181 7.89 4.12 17.42
N VAL A 182 7.04 3.34 16.76
CA VAL A 182 7.14 1.89 16.72
C VAL A 182 7.96 1.48 15.51
N HIS A 183 9.04 0.75 15.76
CA HIS A 183 9.83 0.10 14.73
C HIS A 183 9.11 -1.15 14.24
N VAL A 184 8.47 -1.05 13.07
CA VAL A 184 7.77 -2.16 12.44
C VAL A 184 8.77 -2.96 11.59
N PRO A 185 8.97 -4.26 11.89
CA PRO A 185 10.00 -5.07 11.25
C PRO A 185 9.66 -5.40 9.79
N LEU A 186 10.63 -5.99 9.10
CA LEU A 186 10.50 -6.46 7.71
C LEU A 186 9.26 -7.35 7.55
N GLY A 187 8.26 -6.82 6.84
CA GLY A 187 7.07 -7.56 6.46
C GLY A 187 7.26 -8.38 5.19
N LYS A 188 6.14 -8.82 4.59
CA LYS A 188 6.10 -9.53 3.29
C LYS A 188 6.84 -8.77 2.17
N LEU A 189 6.86 -7.44 2.25
CA LEU A 189 7.50 -6.57 1.26
C LEU A 189 8.98 -6.29 1.55
N LYS A 190 9.56 -6.88 2.61
CA LYS A 190 10.94 -6.61 3.05
C LYS A 190 11.22 -5.12 3.25
N THR A 191 10.21 -4.39 3.74
CA THR A 191 10.32 -2.99 4.13
C THR A 191 10.19 -2.88 5.64
N GLU A 192 11.14 -2.21 6.27
CA GLU A 192 11.06 -1.77 7.66
C GLU A 192 10.65 -0.30 7.70
N ARG A 193 10.02 0.13 8.80
CA ARG A 193 9.58 1.52 8.95
C ARG A 193 9.41 1.92 10.40
N MET A 194 9.57 3.21 10.64
CA MET A 194 9.18 3.85 11.89
C MET A 194 7.78 4.43 11.74
N VAL A 195 6.84 3.97 12.58
CA VAL A 195 5.47 4.53 12.64
C VAL A 195 5.40 5.44 13.86
N PRO A 196 5.24 6.76 13.70
CA PRO A 196 5.00 7.66 14.83
C PRO A 196 3.72 7.26 15.57
N VAL A 197 3.75 7.30 16.89
CA VAL A 197 2.64 6.87 17.74
C VAL A 197 2.41 7.81 18.90
N ASP A 198 1.18 7.79 19.41
CA ASP A 198 0.75 8.55 20.58
C ASP A 198 0.94 7.75 21.88
N ARG A 199 0.55 8.38 22.99
CA ARG A 199 0.60 7.79 24.33
C ARG A 199 -0.25 6.53 24.46
N LEU A 200 -1.39 6.45 23.78
CA LEU A 200 -2.26 5.28 23.82
C LEU A 200 -1.52 4.04 23.32
N VAL A 201 -0.83 4.14 22.19
CA VAL A 201 -0.06 3.01 21.64
C VAL A 201 1.14 2.65 22.52
N VAL A 202 1.79 3.64 23.14
CA VAL A 202 2.85 3.38 24.13
C VAL A 202 2.32 2.52 25.28
N GLU A 203 1.16 2.88 25.83
CA GLU A 203 0.49 2.12 26.89
C GLU A 203 0.11 0.71 26.43
N LEU A 204 -0.40 0.54 25.20
CA LEU A 204 -0.68 -0.79 24.62
C LEU A 204 0.57 -1.67 24.58
N ILE A 205 1.72 -1.12 24.17
CA ILE A 205 2.99 -1.86 24.14
C ILE A 205 3.42 -2.27 25.54
N HIS A 206 3.28 -1.39 26.54
CA HIS A 206 3.57 -1.75 27.93
C HIS A 206 2.66 -2.86 28.45
N ARG A 207 1.36 -2.84 28.13
CA ARG A 207 0.43 -3.92 28.46
C ARG A 207 0.83 -5.24 27.81
N LEU A 208 1.20 -5.21 26.52
CA LEU A 208 1.68 -6.40 25.81
C LEU A 208 2.99 -6.92 26.39
N ARG A 209 3.91 -6.05 26.83
CA ARG A 209 5.13 -6.46 27.55
C ARG A 209 4.80 -7.14 28.88
N PHE A 210 3.81 -6.64 29.61
CA PHE A 210 3.31 -7.28 30.83
C PHE A 210 2.72 -8.67 30.55
N PHE A 211 1.88 -8.82 29.53
CA PHE A 211 1.41 -10.15 29.13
C PHE A 211 2.56 -11.06 28.71
N ARG A 212 3.56 -10.53 28.00
CA ARG A 212 4.75 -11.29 27.61
C ARG A 212 5.56 -11.77 28.80
N SER A 213 5.65 -11.00 29.89
CA SER A 213 6.36 -11.41 31.11
C SER A 213 5.64 -12.48 31.92
N LEU A 214 4.32 -12.65 31.71
CA LEU A 214 3.53 -13.71 32.32
C LEU A 214 3.51 -15.00 31.49
N ASP A 215 4.01 -14.95 30.25
CA ASP A 215 3.97 -16.10 29.34
C ASP A 215 5.04 -17.14 29.74
N PRO A 216 4.70 -18.43 29.84
CA PRO A 216 5.64 -19.47 30.25
C PRO A 216 6.70 -19.79 29.18
N LEU A 217 6.53 -19.33 27.95
CA LEU A 217 7.49 -19.57 26.87
C LEU A 217 8.73 -18.69 27.04
N PRO A 218 9.93 -19.23 26.76
CA PRO A 218 11.17 -18.51 26.95
C PRO A 218 11.21 -17.21 26.14
N PRO A 219 11.96 -16.19 26.59
CA PRO A 219 12.10 -14.93 25.87
C PRO A 219 12.82 -15.18 24.54
N ASP A 220 12.14 -14.84 23.44
CA ASP A 220 12.62 -15.00 22.06
C ASP A 220 12.85 -13.64 21.36
N GLY A 221 12.91 -12.56 22.16
CA GLY A 221 13.06 -11.19 21.67
C GLY A 221 11.81 -10.60 21.02
N ARG A 222 10.67 -11.31 21.01
CA ARG A 222 9.40 -10.85 20.43
C ARG A 222 8.45 -10.33 21.50
N LEU A 223 7.64 -9.35 21.11
CA LEU A 223 6.59 -8.76 21.94
C LEU A 223 5.46 -9.77 22.22
N LEU A 224 5.11 -10.60 21.23
CA LEU A 224 4.11 -11.66 21.38
C LEU A 224 4.81 -13.02 21.39
N ALA A 225 4.50 -13.84 22.40
CA ALA A 225 5.05 -15.18 22.50
C ALA A 225 4.56 -16.08 21.36
N ARG A 226 5.45 -16.93 20.85
CA ARG A 226 5.16 -17.83 19.72
C ARG A 226 5.04 -19.26 20.21
N PRO A 227 3.83 -19.85 20.30
CA PRO A 227 3.64 -21.18 20.88
C PRO A 227 4.23 -22.32 20.03
N SER A 228 4.31 -22.18 18.71
CA SER A 228 4.94 -23.19 17.85
C SER A 228 5.50 -22.57 16.57
N SER A 229 4.63 -21.95 15.77
CA SER A 229 5.02 -21.26 14.55
C SER A 229 4.34 -19.91 14.42
N LYS A 230 4.87 -19.07 13.52
CA LYS A 230 4.26 -17.79 13.19
C LYS A 230 2.81 -17.97 12.75
N GLU A 231 2.55 -18.98 11.93
CA GLU A 231 1.23 -19.31 11.38
C GLU A 231 0.27 -19.77 12.48
N ALA A 232 0.76 -20.48 13.50
CA ALA A 232 -0.05 -20.88 14.64
C ALA A 232 -0.55 -19.66 15.43
N LEU A 233 0.33 -18.70 15.73
CA LEU A 233 -0.05 -17.46 16.42
C LEU A 233 -1.00 -16.59 15.57
N VAL A 234 -0.72 -16.46 14.27
CA VAL A 234 -1.62 -15.74 13.34
C VAL A 234 -3.01 -16.40 13.30
N ARG A 235 -3.08 -17.73 13.33
CA ARG A 235 -4.35 -18.46 13.37
C ARG A 235 -5.08 -18.21 14.70
N GLN A 236 -4.38 -18.29 15.83
CA GLN A 236 -4.96 -17.98 17.14
C GLN A 236 -5.56 -16.57 17.19
N LEU A 237 -4.84 -15.56 16.68
CA LEU A 237 -5.36 -14.18 16.63
C LEU A 237 -6.57 -14.04 15.69
N ARG A 238 -6.61 -14.78 14.57
CA ARG A 238 -7.79 -14.81 13.68
C ARG A 238 -8.99 -15.47 14.35
N ASP A 239 -8.76 -16.59 15.05
CA ASP A 239 -9.80 -17.31 15.78
C ASP A 239 -10.34 -16.43 16.92
N TYR A 240 -9.47 -15.70 17.62
CA TYR A 240 -9.83 -14.68 18.62
C TYR A 240 -10.72 -13.59 18.02
N LEU A 241 -10.31 -12.97 16.90
CA LEU A 241 -11.11 -11.95 16.23
C LEU A 241 -12.49 -12.49 15.82
N HIS A 242 -12.54 -13.71 15.30
CA HIS A 242 -13.79 -14.37 14.92
C HIS A 242 -14.72 -14.54 16.13
N GLN A 243 -14.19 -14.97 17.28
CA GLN A 243 -14.95 -15.10 18.53
C GLN A 243 -15.48 -13.74 19.02
N VAL A 244 -14.65 -12.70 18.99
CA VAL A 244 -15.06 -11.34 19.38
C VAL A 244 -16.17 -10.84 18.46
N CYS A 245 -15.99 -10.91 17.14
CA CYS A 245 -17.01 -10.49 16.18
C CYS A 245 -18.33 -11.24 16.40
N HIS A 246 -18.27 -12.55 16.63
CA HIS A 246 -19.46 -13.35 16.95
C HIS A 246 -20.14 -12.85 18.24
N SER A 247 -19.38 -12.59 19.31
CA SER A 247 -19.94 -12.11 20.58
C SER A 247 -20.60 -10.72 20.49
N LEU A 248 -20.15 -9.89 19.54
CA LEU A 248 -20.70 -8.55 19.29
C LEU A 248 -21.82 -8.55 18.22
N GLY A 249 -22.25 -9.71 17.71
CA GLY A 249 -23.24 -9.79 16.63
C GLY A 249 -22.75 -9.24 15.29
N LEU A 250 -21.44 -9.08 15.12
CA LEU A 250 -20.82 -8.58 13.88
C LEU A 250 -20.58 -9.71 12.88
N SER A 251 -20.39 -9.35 11.61
CA SER A 251 -20.02 -10.32 10.58
C SER A 251 -18.71 -11.03 10.94
N THR A 252 -18.74 -12.36 10.98
CA THR A 252 -17.54 -13.20 11.18
C THR A 252 -16.58 -13.20 9.98
N ARG A 253 -16.94 -12.49 8.90
CA ARG A 253 -16.07 -12.25 7.74
C ARG A 253 -15.07 -11.11 7.96
N ILE A 254 -15.12 -10.43 9.12
CA ILE A 254 -14.15 -9.40 9.45
C ILE A 254 -12.76 -10.01 9.57
N VAL A 255 -11.80 -9.45 8.83
CA VAL A 255 -10.41 -9.96 8.80
C VAL A 255 -9.41 -8.90 9.27
N PRO A 256 -8.22 -9.31 9.79
CA PRO A 256 -7.22 -8.38 10.33
C PRO A 256 -6.80 -7.26 9.37
N HIS A 257 -6.84 -7.50 8.05
CA HIS A 257 -6.46 -6.49 7.07
C HIS A 257 -7.45 -5.32 7.01
N GLN A 258 -8.70 -5.50 7.45
CA GLN A 258 -9.68 -4.42 7.49
C GLN A 258 -9.32 -3.35 8.52
N PHE A 259 -8.72 -3.71 9.66
CA PHE A 259 -8.20 -2.71 10.62
C PHE A 259 -7.13 -1.82 10.00
N ARG A 260 -6.24 -2.41 9.18
CA ARG A 260 -5.26 -1.64 8.41
C ARG A 260 -5.91 -0.76 7.36
N HIS A 261 -6.95 -1.25 6.68
CA HIS A 261 -7.70 -0.43 5.75
C HIS A 261 -8.37 0.75 6.45
N THR A 262 -8.98 0.52 7.62
CA THR A 262 -9.59 1.57 8.44
C THR A 262 -8.55 2.61 8.84
N TYR A 263 -7.38 2.20 9.35
CA TYR A 263 -6.27 3.10 9.65
C TYR A 263 -5.86 3.93 8.43
N ALA A 264 -5.68 3.31 7.27
CA ALA A 264 -5.23 4.00 6.07
C ALA A 264 -6.25 5.06 5.60
N THR A 265 -7.53 4.69 5.56
CA THR A 265 -8.61 5.60 5.20
C THR A 265 -8.77 6.72 6.22
N GLU A 266 -8.62 6.44 7.52
CA GLU A 266 -8.65 7.45 8.58
C GLU A 266 -7.49 8.44 8.46
N MET A 267 -6.26 7.96 8.26
CA MET A 267 -5.10 8.84 8.09
C MET A 267 -5.24 9.76 6.88
N LEU A 268 -5.77 9.25 5.76
CA LEU A 268 -6.08 10.09 4.60
C LEU A 268 -7.12 11.16 4.94
N ARG A 269 -8.22 10.79 5.60
CA ARG A 269 -9.26 11.73 6.05
C ARG A 269 -8.75 12.76 7.05
N ALA A 270 -7.78 12.38 7.89
CA ALA A 270 -7.08 13.28 8.80
C ALA A 270 -6.10 14.23 8.06
N GLY A 271 -5.93 14.08 6.74
CA GLY A 271 -5.14 14.95 5.89
C GLY A 271 -3.69 14.52 5.70
N VAL A 272 -3.31 13.31 6.12
CA VAL A 272 -1.97 12.76 5.86
C VAL A 272 -1.75 12.67 4.36
N SER A 273 -0.61 13.20 3.88
CA SER A 273 -0.31 13.20 2.46
C SER A 273 -0.12 11.79 1.92
N PHE A 274 -0.47 11.56 0.64
CA PHE A 274 -0.32 10.27 -0.01
C PHE A 274 1.11 9.67 0.14
N PRO A 275 2.21 10.42 -0.08
CA PRO A 275 3.56 9.89 0.14
C PRO A 275 3.85 9.54 1.61
N ALA A 276 3.30 10.29 2.56
CA ALA A 276 3.45 9.98 3.98
C ALA A 276 2.68 8.70 4.33
N LEU A 277 1.46 8.54 3.82
CA LEU A 277 0.68 7.31 4.01
C LEU A 277 1.41 6.09 3.45
N MET A 278 1.99 6.19 2.25
CA MET A 278 2.82 5.12 1.67
C MET A 278 3.93 4.68 2.63
N LYS A 279 4.64 5.64 3.24
CA LYS A 279 5.68 5.36 4.24
C LYS A 279 5.13 4.72 5.50
N LEU A 280 4.03 5.26 6.07
CA LEU A 280 3.37 4.70 7.27
C LEU A 280 2.88 3.28 7.06
N LEU A 281 2.42 2.94 5.85
CA LEU A 281 1.96 1.61 5.49
C LEU A 281 3.11 0.69 5.04
N GLY A 282 4.27 1.23 4.65
CA GLY A 282 5.37 0.46 4.08
C GLY A 282 5.06 -0.10 2.69
N HIS A 283 4.38 0.69 1.86
CA HIS A 283 4.08 0.34 0.46
C HIS A 283 5.25 0.68 -0.46
N THR A 284 5.67 -0.29 -1.26
CA THR A 284 6.73 -0.15 -2.27
C THR A 284 6.25 0.42 -3.59
N SER A 285 4.92 0.50 -3.82
CA SER A 285 4.34 0.97 -5.08
C SER A 285 3.11 1.85 -4.82
N PRO A 286 2.89 2.90 -5.64
CA PRO A 286 1.72 3.78 -5.51
C PRO A 286 0.39 3.04 -5.66
N GLU A 287 0.33 1.99 -6.49
CA GLU A 287 -0.89 1.22 -6.80
C GLU A 287 -1.47 0.55 -5.55
N MET A 288 -0.61 0.19 -4.57
CA MET A 288 -1.08 -0.34 -3.29
C MET A 288 -1.80 0.71 -2.43
N THR A 289 -1.56 2.00 -2.68
CA THR A 289 -2.10 3.10 -1.88
C THR A 289 -3.23 3.83 -2.59
N ILE A 290 -3.22 3.86 -3.93
CA ILE A 290 -4.21 4.59 -4.74
C ILE A 290 -5.64 4.14 -4.45
N LEU A 291 -5.83 2.86 -4.16
CA LEU A 291 -7.14 2.32 -3.83
C LEU A 291 -7.78 2.93 -2.57
N TYR A 292 -6.98 3.47 -1.64
CA TYR A 292 -7.52 4.19 -0.47
C TYR A 292 -8.01 5.59 -0.82
N VAL A 293 -7.43 6.21 -1.85
CA VAL A 293 -7.89 7.51 -2.38
C VAL A 293 -9.29 7.32 -2.96
N GLU A 294 -9.52 6.25 -3.72
CA GLU A 294 -10.86 5.93 -4.26
C GLU A 294 -11.93 5.75 -3.18
N VAL A 295 -11.56 5.20 -2.02
CA VAL A 295 -12.47 5.09 -0.86
C VAL A 295 -12.72 6.44 -0.18
N ALA A 296 -11.72 7.34 -0.19
CA ALA A 296 -11.85 8.69 0.36
C ALA A 296 -12.53 9.67 -0.62
N LEU A 297 -12.63 9.36 -1.92
CA LEU A 297 -13.21 10.24 -2.95
C LEU A 297 -14.70 10.58 -2.72
N ASN A 298 -15.42 9.84 -1.88
CA ASN A 298 -16.75 10.29 -1.41
C ASN A 298 -16.69 11.62 -0.64
N ASP A 299 -15.49 12.02 -0.18
CA ASP A 299 -15.20 13.28 0.49
C ASP A 299 -14.55 14.34 -0.45
N LEU A 300 -14.47 14.09 -1.77
CA LEU A 300 -13.73 14.94 -2.74
C LEU A 300 -14.12 16.42 -2.67
N GLN A 301 -15.41 16.72 -2.55
CA GLN A 301 -15.89 18.11 -2.44
C GLN A 301 -15.38 18.77 -1.15
N ARG A 302 -15.38 18.03 -0.03
CA ARG A 302 -14.85 18.52 1.25
C ARG A 302 -13.34 18.76 1.14
N GLU A 303 -12.60 17.81 0.59
CA GLU A 303 -11.14 17.95 0.40
C GLU A 303 -10.80 19.15 -0.49
N PHE A 304 -11.53 19.32 -1.59
CA PHE A 304 -11.37 20.48 -2.47
C PHE A 304 -11.59 21.81 -1.75
N LEU A 305 -12.68 21.93 -1.00
CA LEU A 305 -12.99 23.15 -0.23
C LEU A 305 -11.96 23.40 0.88
N GLN A 306 -11.50 22.34 1.56
CA GLN A 306 -10.48 22.44 2.60
C GLN A 306 -9.11 22.85 2.04
N ALA A 307 -8.69 22.26 0.93
CA ALA A 307 -7.44 22.61 0.25
C ALA A 307 -7.45 24.07 -0.24
N ARG A 308 -8.59 24.56 -0.71
CA ARG A 308 -8.76 25.97 -1.12
C ARG A 308 -8.75 26.95 0.04
N SER A 309 -9.29 26.56 1.20
CA SER A 309 -9.30 27.44 2.39
C SER A 309 -7.95 27.51 3.10
N LYS A 310 -7.08 26.49 2.96
CA LYS A 310 -5.74 26.43 3.57
C LYS A 310 -4.69 25.94 2.55
N PRO A 311 -4.25 26.78 1.60
CA PRO A 311 -3.28 26.37 0.59
C PRO A 311 -1.95 25.96 1.26
N ARG A 312 -1.53 24.71 1.04
CA ARG A 312 -0.28 24.15 1.57
C ARG A 312 0.98 24.77 0.94
N HIS A 313 0.82 25.31 -0.27
CA HIS A 313 1.87 26.00 -1.01
C HIS A 313 1.32 27.36 -1.43
N LEU A 314 2.01 28.43 -1.01
CA LEU A 314 1.68 29.77 -1.47
C LEU A 314 2.14 29.93 -2.93
N VAL A 315 1.36 30.64 -3.73
CA VAL A 315 1.80 31.08 -5.05
C VAL A 315 3.12 31.84 -4.87
N PRO A 316 4.19 31.49 -5.59
CA PRO A 316 5.45 32.23 -5.50
C PRO A 316 5.17 33.70 -5.75
N GLN A 317 5.42 34.55 -4.75
CA GLN A 317 5.35 35.98 -4.98
C GLN A 317 6.46 36.34 -5.97
N PRO A 318 6.14 37.04 -7.08
CA PRO A 318 7.17 37.51 -7.99
C PRO A 318 8.16 38.35 -7.17
N LYS A 319 9.43 37.94 -7.16
CA LYS A 319 10.50 38.72 -6.53
C LYS A 319 10.58 40.04 -7.27
N THR A 320 10.03 41.11 -6.68
CA THR A 320 10.31 42.47 -7.15
C THR A 320 11.79 42.70 -6.90
N SER A 321 12.61 42.55 -7.95
CA SER A 321 14.02 42.89 -7.88
C SER A 321 14.11 44.40 -7.67
N LEU A 322 14.35 44.84 -6.42
CA LEU A 322 14.87 46.16 -6.16
C LEU A 322 16.30 46.16 -6.69
N ALA A 323 16.48 46.57 -7.95
CA ALA A 323 17.80 46.80 -8.50
C ALA A 323 18.57 47.76 -7.57
N PRO A 324 19.85 47.50 -7.26
CA PRO A 324 20.62 48.38 -6.40
C PRO A 324 20.66 49.78 -7.03
N THR A 325 20.23 50.79 -6.26
CA THR A 325 20.25 52.20 -6.65
C THR A 325 21.70 52.60 -6.93
N ARG A 326 22.07 52.66 -8.21
CA ARG A 326 23.32 53.31 -8.62
C ARG A 326 23.26 54.77 -8.16
N THR A 327 24.35 55.31 -7.62
CA THR A 327 24.42 56.74 -7.26
C THR A 327 24.83 57.58 -8.46
N GLY A 328 24.29 58.80 -8.58
CA GLY A 328 24.53 59.69 -9.72
C GLY A 328 23.40 59.68 -10.77
N LEU A 329 23.62 60.38 -11.89
CA LEU A 329 22.60 60.61 -12.93
C LEU A 329 22.01 59.31 -13.50
N ASP A 330 22.84 58.27 -13.63
CA ASP A 330 22.40 56.94 -14.09
C ASP A 330 21.39 56.29 -13.14
N GLY A 331 21.57 56.45 -11.83
CA GLY A 331 20.62 55.99 -10.82
C GLY A 331 19.26 56.69 -10.90
N VAL A 332 19.28 58.00 -11.17
CA VAL A 332 18.07 58.79 -11.35
C VAL A 332 17.32 58.33 -12.61
N ILE A 333 18.03 58.10 -13.71
CA ILE A 333 17.44 57.60 -14.96
C ILE A 333 16.84 56.20 -14.76
N ASP A 334 17.54 55.30 -14.06
CA ASP A 334 17.06 53.94 -13.80
C ASP A 334 15.83 53.95 -12.88
N SER A 335 15.80 54.82 -11.87
CA SER A 335 14.64 54.99 -10.97
C SER A 335 13.41 55.52 -11.71
N LEU A 336 13.60 56.50 -12.61
CA LEU A 336 12.51 57.03 -13.45
C LEU A 336 11.97 55.98 -14.41
N ARG A 337 12.83 55.15 -15.01
CA ARG A 337 12.43 54.01 -15.86
C ARG A 337 11.67 52.95 -15.07
N ALA A 338 12.11 52.64 -13.85
CA ALA A 338 11.42 51.72 -12.96
C ALA A 338 10.01 52.24 -12.59
N ALA A 339 9.89 53.53 -12.30
CA ALA A 339 8.59 54.17 -12.04
C ALA A 339 7.66 54.13 -13.27
N GLN A 340 8.17 54.35 -14.47
CA GLN A 340 7.40 54.19 -15.72
C GLN A 340 6.88 52.76 -15.89
N HIS A 341 7.73 51.76 -15.66
CA HIS A 341 7.34 50.36 -15.78
C HIS A 341 6.26 49.98 -14.75
N ALA A 342 6.40 50.44 -13.50
CA ALA A 342 5.40 50.24 -12.45
C ALA A 342 4.06 50.91 -12.79
N LEU A 343 4.09 52.15 -13.31
CA LEU A 343 2.89 52.87 -13.75
C LEU A 343 2.20 52.15 -14.92
N GLU A 344 2.94 51.64 -15.91
CA GLU A 344 2.37 50.92 -17.05
C GLU A 344 1.77 49.56 -16.61
N MET A 345 2.43 48.84 -15.71
CA MET A 345 1.89 47.62 -15.12
C MET A 345 0.58 47.89 -14.37
N PHE A 346 0.52 48.95 -13.57
CA PHE A 346 -0.69 49.35 -12.86
C PHE A 346 -1.79 49.80 -13.83
N ARG A 347 -1.45 50.57 -14.86
CA ARG A 347 -2.40 51.02 -15.90
C ARG A 347 -3.09 49.84 -16.61
N ARG A 348 -2.36 48.77 -16.91
CA ARG A 348 -2.90 47.56 -17.56
C ARG A 348 -3.94 46.83 -16.70
N SER A 349 -3.89 47.01 -15.38
CA SER A 349 -4.87 46.45 -14.46
C SER A 349 -6.17 47.28 -14.34
N LEU A 350 -6.21 48.47 -14.93
CA LEU A 350 -7.37 49.38 -14.85
C LEU A 350 -8.25 49.35 -16.11
N PRO A 351 -9.59 49.42 -15.95
CA PRO A 351 -10.53 49.54 -17.06
C PRO A 351 -10.37 50.89 -17.79
N THR A 352 -10.83 50.96 -19.04
CA THR A 352 -10.78 52.19 -19.86
C THR A 352 -11.66 53.29 -19.26
N GLY A 353 -11.07 54.44 -18.97
CA GLY A 353 -11.75 55.57 -18.34
C GLY A 353 -10.81 56.69 -17.91
N ALA A 354 -11.33 57.69 -17.20
CA ALA A 354 -10.60 58.91 -16.83
C ALA A 354 -9.30 58.64 -16.05
N ALA A 355 -9.29 57.61 -15.18
CA ALA A 355 -8.09 57.20 -14.42
C ALA A 355 -6.97 56.69 -15.34
N ARG A 356 -7.32 55.92 -16.38
CA ARG A 356 -6.36 55.39 -17.36
C ARG A 356 -5.77 56.52 -18.20
N SER A 357 -6.60 57.45 -18.68
CA SER A 357 -6.14 58.65 -19.40
C SER A 357 -5.28 59.58 -18.53
N CYS A 358 -5.54 59.63 -17.22
CA CYS A 358 -4.67 60.34 -16.27
C CYS A 358 -3.28 59.70 -16.20
N LEU A 359 -3.21 58.38 -16.06
CA LEU A 359 -1.94 57.64 -16.03
C LEU A 359 -1.17 57.74 -17.36
N ASP A 360 -1.87 57.77 -18.50
CA ASP A 360 -1.23 58.01 -19.81
C ASP A 360 -0.55 59.39 -19.84
N ARG A 361 -1.21 60.43 -19.32
CA ARG A 361 -0.60 61.78 -19.21
C ARG A 361 0.61 61.79 -18.27
N VAL A 362 0.53 61.10 -17.14
CA VAL A 362 1.65 61.00 -16.18
C VAL A 362 2.83 60.22 -16.78
N SER A 363 2.57 59.10 -17.45
CA SER A 363 3.58 58.30 -18.15
C SER A 363 4.29 59.12 -19.24
N ASN A 364 3.52 59.85 -20.05
CA ASN A 364 4.07 60.73 -21.08
C ASN A 364 4.94 61.86 -20.51
N ARG A 365 4.56 62.43 -19.35
CA ARG A 365 5.39 63.42 -18.64
C ARG A 365 6.68 62.81 -18.12
N LEU A 366 6.64 61.61 -17.54
CA LEU A 366 7.84 60.90 -17.11
C LEU A 366 8.76 60.58 -18.30
N THR A 367 8.23 60.25 -19.47
CA THR A 367 9.04 60.02 -20.69
C THR A 367 9.78 61.29 -21.09
N LYS A 368 9.11 62.45 -21.04
CA LYS A 368 9.75 63.75 -21.30
C LYS A 368 10.82 64.07 -20.26
N ILE A 369 10.54 63.85 -18.98
CA ILE A 369 11.50 64.07 -17.88
C ILE A 369 12.74 63.20 -18.09
N VAL A 370 12.58 61.89 -18.36
CA VAL A 370 13.70 60.98 -18.65
C VAL A 370 14.52 61.45 -19.86
N ALA A 371 13.86 61.98 -20.91
CA ALA A 371 14.55 62.51 -22.07
C ALA A 371 15.39 63.76 -21.74
N GLU A 372 14.86 64.70 -20.95
CA GLU A 372 15.59 65.88 -20.49
C GLU A 372 16.72 65.50 -19.51
N THR A 373 16.48 64.59 -18.57
CA THR A 373 17.49 64.11 -17.62
C THR A 373 18.67 63.46 -18.33
N ARG A 374 18.46 62.79 -19.47
CA ARG A 374 19.56 62.26 -20.29
C ARG A 374 20.40 63.34 -20.96
N LYS A 375 19.83 64.52 -21.24
CA LYS A 375 20.57 65.67 -21.79
C LYS A 375 21.46 66.35 -20.75
N LEU A 376 21.28 66.07 -19.45
CA LEU A 376 22.17 66.53 -18.39
C LEU A 376 23.48 65.73 -18.31
N ARG A 377 23.65 64.70 -19.15
CA ARG A 377 24.82 63.83 -19.17
C ARG A 377 26.00 64.41 -19.97
N THR A 378 25.85 65.62 -20.51
CA THR A 378 26.91 66.37 -21.21
C THR A 378 27.84 67.08 -20.22
N PRO A 379 29.12 67.23 -20.58
CA PRO A 379 29.52 68.42 -21.34
C PRO A 379 29.31 68.27 -22.84
#